data_AF-A0A520JLJ7-F1
#
_entry.id   AF-A0A520JLJ7-F1
#
_cell.length_a   1.000
_cell.length_b   1.000
_cell.length_c   1.000
_cell.angle_alpha   90.00
_cell.angle_beta   90.00
_cell.angle_gamma   90.00
#
_symmetry.space_group_name_H-M   'P 1'
#
loop_
_entity.id
_entity.type
_entity.pdbx_description
1 polymer ?
#
loop_
_entity_poly.entity_id
_entity_poly.type
_entity_poly.pdbx_seq_one_letter_code
_entity_poly.pdbx_strand_id
1 'polypeptide(L)'
;MPDRLALPLWTLVAPVLGLLAALFGVAKMGSGGTVVAVVVLIASVLAAVHHAEVIAHKVGEPFGTLVLAIAVTVIEVSLIVSLMLSDAGGATELARDTVFAAIMIILNFIIGLCLVAGAARHVEQRFTLTGMSAALGVLTAMAVLSLILPNYTSSTSGPTYATSQLVFVAVVSLILYGTFILVQTVRHRDYFLPASDDHDDHAAPPSTRATG
;
A
#
# COMPACT_ATOMS: atom_id res chain seq x y z
N MET A 1 18.14 -32.01 0.31
CA MET A 1 18.68 -30.69 -0.11
C MET A 1 19.30 -30.86 -1.48
N PRO A 2 19.16 -29.90 -2.42
CA PRO A 2 18.29 -28.72 -2.45
C PRO A 2 17.14 -28.93 -3.47
N ASP A 3 16.00 -28.26 -3.38
CA ASP A 3 15.87 -26.95 -4.02
C ASP A 3 15.32 -25.91 -3.06
N ARG A 4 16.17 -24.90 -2.90
CA ARG A 4 15.86 -23.63 -2.26
C ARG A 4 14.69 -22.99 -3.02
N LEU A 5 13.95 -22.10 -2.37
CA LEU A 5 13.09 -21.12 -3.01
C LEU A 5 13.82 -20.48 -4.20
N ALA A 6 13.71 -21.06 -5.39
CA ALA A 6 14.39 -20.59 -6.58
C ALA A 6 13.58 -19.40 -7.06
N LEU A 7 13.94 -18.22 -6.56
CA LEU A 7 13.43 -16.97 -7.09
C LEU A 7 13.60 -17.01 -8.61
N PRO A 8 12.53 -16.74 -9.37
CA PRO A 8 12.60 -16.87 -10.81
C PRO A 8 13.69 -15.93 -11.33
N LEU A 9 14.55 -16.42 -12.24
CA LEU A 9 15.79 -15.73 -12.63
C LEU A 9 15.56 -14.27 -13.08
N TRP A 10 14.40 -13.97 -13.65
CA TRP A 10 14.04 -12.62 -14.07
C TRP A 10 13.98 -11.63 -12.89
N THR A 11 13.60 -12.05 -11.68
CA THR A 11 13.51 -11.15 -10.51
C THR A 11 14.89 -10.80 -9.97
N LEU A 12 15.88 -11.67 -10.18
CA LEU A 12 17.28 -11.41 -9.86
C LEU A 12 17.95 -10.53 -10.93
N VAL A 13 17.65 -10.79 -12.21
CA VAL A 13 18.28 -10.09 -13.33
C VAL A 13 17.75 -8.66 -13.49
N ALA A 14 16.43 -8.44 -13.33
CA ALA A 14 15.81 -7.13 -13.53
C ALA A 14 16.43 -5.99 -12.70
N PRO A 15 16.58 -6.08 -11.36
CA PRO A 15 17.18 -5.01 -10.58
C PRO A 15 18.67 -4.79 -10.89
N VAL A 16 19.41 -5.84 -11.26
CA VAL A 16 20.80 -5.72 -11.71
C VAL A 16 20.87 -4.95 -13.03
N LEU A 17 20.00 -5.27 -13.99
CA LEU A 17 19.88 -4.51 -15.24
C LEU A 17 19.44 -3.06 -14.97
N GLY A 18 18.56 -2.81 -14.01
CA GLY A 18 18.16 -1.47 -13.58
C GLY A 18 19.34 -0.65 -13.05
N LEU A 19 20.16 -1.26 -12.21
CA LEU A 19 21.38 -0.63 -11.71
C LEU A 19 22.36 -0.32 -12.84
N LEU A 20 22.59 -1.27 -13.76
CA LEU A 20 23.46 -1.05 -14.92
C LEU A 20 22.89 0.05 -15.83
N ALA A 21 21.59 0.05 -16.11
CA ALA A 21 20.95 1.07 -16.94
C ALA A 21 21.08 2.48 -16.34
N ALA A 22 20.99 2.60 -15.01
CA ALA A 22 21.23 3.84 -14.29
C ALA A 22 22.70 4.27 -14.37
N LEU A 23 23.65 3.37 -14.12
CA LEU A 23 25.10 3.65 -14.15
C LEU A 23 25.58 4.08 -15.53
N PHE A 24 25.12 3.42 -16.60
CA PHE A 24 25.47 3.78 -17.97
C PHE A 24 24.65 4.96 -18.53
N GLY A 25 23.71 5.50 -17.76
CA GLY A 25 22.89 6.63 -18.17
C GLY A 25 22.04 6.33 -19.40
N VAL A 26 21.50 5.10 -19.51
CA VAL A 26 20.73 4.62 -20.68
C VAL A 26 19.57 5.55 -21.01
N ALA A 27 18.92 6.13 -19.99
CA ALA A 27 17.84 7.11 -20.17
C ALA A 27 18.26 8.37 -20.95
N LYS A 28 19.55 8.70 -21.00
CA LYS A 28 20.12 9.87 -21.69
C LYS A 28 20.52 9.59 -23.15
N MET A 29 20.45 8.34 -23.61
CA MET A 29 20.88 7.93 -24.95
C MET A 29 19.83 8.19 -26.06
N GLY A 30 18.91 9.14 -25.84
CA GLY A 30 17.79 9.43 -26.73
C GLY A 30 16.52 8.64 -26.41
N SER A 31 15.48 8.81 -27.24
CA SER A 31 14.13 8.27 -26.99
C SER A 31 14.11 6.74 -26.82
N GLY A 32 14.89 6.01 -27.63
CA GLY A 32 15.02 4.56 -27.49
C GLY A 32 15.62 4.15 -26.14
N GLY A 33 16.67 4.85 -25.68
CA GLY A 33 17.28 4.64 -24.37
C GLY A 33 16.32 4.93 -23.22
N THR A 34 15.50 5.99 -23.35
CA THR A 34 14.45 6.31 -22.36
C THR A 34 13.42 5.18 -22.24
N VAL A 35 12.92 4.65 -23.37
CA VAL A 35 11.96 3.54 -23.37
C VAL A 35 12.55 2.30 -22.69
N VAL A 36 13.80 1.95 -23.01
CA VAL A 36 14.49 0.83 -22.37
C VAL A 36 14.63 1.05 -20.86
N ALA A 37 15.04 2.24 -20.43
CA ALA A 37 15.17 2.56 -19.02
C ALA A 37 13.83 2.45 -18.26
N VAL A 38 12.73 2.91 -18.86
CA VAL A 38 11.39 2.78 -18.28
C VAL A 38 10.97 1.31 -18.14
N VAL A 39 11.16 0.50 -19.18
CA VAL A 39 10.83 -0.93 -19.13
C VAL A 39 11.63 -1.66 -18.05
N VAL A 40 12.92 -1.37 -17.95
CA VAL A 40 13.79 -1.98 -16.94
C VAL A 40 13.43 -1.50 -15.52
N LEU A 41 13.04 -0.24 -15.36
CA LEU A 41 12.55 0.29 -14.08
C LEU A 41 11.26 -0.42 -13.65
N ILE A 42 10.29 -0.57 -14.55
CA ILE A 42 9.05 -1.32 -14.28
C ILE A 42 9.38 -2.76 -13.88
N ALA A 43 10.25 -3.44 -14.62
CA ALA A 43 10.66 -4.82 -14.30
C ALA A 43 11.34 -4.90 -12.92
N SER A 44 12.15 -3.90 -12.56
CA SER A 44 12.82 -3.83 -11.25
C SER A 44 11.84 -3.63 -10.11
N VAL A 45 10.83 -2.76 -10.29
CA VAL A 45 9.75 -2.55 -9.32
C VAL A 45 8.93 -3.82 -9.14
N LEU A 46 8.52 -4.48 -10.23
CA LEU A 46 7.77 -5.74 -10.16
C LEU A 46 8.58 -6.85 -9.47
N ALA A 47 9.89 -6.92 -9.73
CA ALA A 47 10.78 -7.86 -9.04
C ALA A 47 10.86 -7.55 -7.54
N ALA A 48 10.97 -6.28 -7.14
CA ALA A 48 11.00 -5.88 -5.73
C ALA A 48 9.69 -6.22 -5.00
N VAL A 49 8.54 -5.95 -5.61
CA VAL A 49 7.22 -6.30 -5.07
C VAL A 49 7.10 -7.83 -4.94
N HIS A 50 7.54 -8.60 -5.93
CA HIS A 50 7.51 -10.05 -5.85
C HIS A 50 8.39 -10.59 -4.71
N HIS A 51 9.59 -10.05 -4.50
CA HIS A 51 10.41 -10.42 -3.33
C HIS A 51 9.71 -10.08 -2.01
N ALA A 52 9.07 -8.92 -1.93
CA ALA A 52 8.31 -8.52 -0.74
C ALA A 52 7.14 -9.46 -0.47
N GLU A 53 6.40 -9.88 -1.50
CA GLU A 53 5.30 -10.84 -1.41
C GLU A 53 5.80 -12.21 -0.93
N VAL A 54 6.91 -12.72 -1.49
CA VAL A 54 7.50 -14.00 -1.04
C VAL A 54 7.93 -13.93 0.42
N ILE A 55 8.52 -12.81 0.86
CA ILE A 55 8.88 -12.61 2.27
C ILE A 55 7.61 -12.53 3.12
N ALA A 56 6.60 -11.78 2.69
CA ALA A 56 5.33 -11.63 3.39
C ALA A 56 4.63 -12.98 3.61
N HIS A 57 4.57 -13.82 2.59
CA HIS A 57 4.04 -15.18 2.70
C HIS A 57 4.82 -16.06 3.68
N LYS A 58 6.15 -15.94 3.68
CA LYS A 58 6.98 -16.71 4.62
C LYS A 58 6.85 -16.23 6.06
N VAL A 59 6.63 -14.93 6.25
CA VAL A 59 6.44 -14.32 7.57
C VAL A 59 5.06 -14.65 8.15
N GLY A 60 4.04 -14.75 7.30
CA GLY A 60 2.66 -15.04 7.71
C GLY A 60 1.95 -13.85 8.36
N GLU A 61 0.64 -13.92 8.49
CA GLU A 61 -0.16 -12.82 9.05
C GLU A 61 -0.03 -12.71 10.59
N PRO A 62 -0.02 -11.49 11.15
CA PRO A 62 -0.33 -10.20 10.53
C PRO A 62 0.92 -9.47 9.98
N PHE A 63 2.11 -9.95 10.30
CA PHE A 63 3.37 -9.28 9.95
C PHE A 63 3.69 -9.34 8.46
N GLY A 64 3.20 -10.34 7.72
CA GLY A 64 3.34 -10.43 6.27
C GLY A 64 2.72 -9.23 5.56
N THR A 65 1.50 -8.84 5.94
CA THR A 65 0.82 -7.65 5.42
C THR A 65 1.62 -6.38 5.67
N LEU A 66 2.25 -6.25 6.84
CA LEU A 66 3.14 -5.13 7.14
C LEU A 66 4.39 -5.11 6.27
N VAL A 67 5.04 -6.25 6.08
CA VAL A 67 6.24 -6.35 5.24
C VAL A 67 5.92 -5.90 3.81
N LEU A 68 4.80 -6.37 3.26
CA LEU A 68 4.36 -5.96 1.92
C LEU A 68 4.05 -4.46 1.86
N ALA A 69 3.31 -3.93 2.85
CA ALA A 69 2.96 -2.52 2.91
C ALA A 69 4.19 -1.60 3.02
N ILE A 70 5.17 -1.97 3.86
CA ILE A 70 6.42 -1.23 4.01
C ILE A 70 7.23 -1.28 2.72
N ALA A 71 7.32 -2.45 2.06
CA ALA A 71 8.04 -2.56 0.81
C ALA A 71 7.47 -1.66 -0.30
N VAL A 72 6.14 -1.66 -0.46
CA VAL A 72 5.46 -0.81 -1.46
C VAL A 72 5.64 0.67 -1.15
N THR A 73 5.49 1.08 0.11
CA THR A 73 5.68 2.49 0.51
C THR A 73 7.13 2.96 0.35
N VAL A 74 8.13 2.11 0.62
CA VAL A 74 9.53 2.44 0.35
C VAL A 74 9.78 2.65 -1.15
N ILE A 75 9.20 1.80 -2.02
CA ILE A 75 9.30 1.98 -3.48
C ILE A 75 8.68 3.32 -3.89
N GLU A 76 7.46 3.60 -3.44
CA GLU A 76 6.73 4.83 -3.76
C GLU A 76 7.49 6.09 -3.28
N VAL A 77 7.90 6.13 -2.01
CA VAL A 77 8.66 7.24 -1.44
C VAL A 77 10.00 7.43 -2.16
N SER A 78 10.69 6.35 -2.54
CA SER A 78 11.94 6.45 -3.30
C SER A 78 11.74 7.08 -4.68
N LEU A 79 10.65 6.76 -5.38
CA LEU A 79 10.31 7.38 -6.66
C LEU A 79 9.94 8.86 -6.49
N ILE A 80 9.17 9.20 -5.46
CA ILE A 80 8.83 10.59 -5.13
C ILE A 80 10.10 11.39 -4.81
N VAL A 81 10.98 10.87 -3.95
CA VAL A 81 12.25 11.52 -3.62
C VAL A 81 13.13 11.67 -4.85
N SER A 82 13.21 10.65 -5.71
CA SER A 82 13.96 10.74 -6.98
C SER A 82 13.40 11.84 -7.90
N LEU A 83 12.08 12.02 -7.94
CA LEU A 83 11.43 13.10 -8.67
C LEU A 83 11.75 14.46 -8.03
N MET A 84 11.67 14.58 -6.71
CA MET A 84 11.96 15.82 -5.98
C MET A 84 13.43 16.25 -6.07
N LEU A 85 14.35 15.29 -6.18
CA LEU A 85 15.77 15.54 -6.39
C LEU A 85 16.11 15.85 -7.85
N SER A 86 15.20 15.55 -8.78
CA SER A 86 15.36 15.97 -10.16
C SER A 86 15.07 17.48 -10.23
N ASP A 87 15.88 18.24 -10.98
CA ASP A 87 15.69 19.69 -11.19
C ASP A 87 14.49 20.02 -12.11
N ALA A 88 13.46 19.17 -12.05
CA ALA A 88 12.20 19.36 -12.73
C ALA A 88 11.36 20.34 -11.91
N GLY A 89 11.21 21.57 -12.41
CA GLY A 89 10.34 22.57 -11.78
C GLY A 89 8.95 22.00 -11.45
N GLY A 90 8.38 22.39 -10.30
CA GLY A 90 7.08 21.85 -9.84
C GLY A 90 7.15 20.50 -9.12
N ALA A 91 8.36 20.01 -8.77
CA ALA A 91 8.57 18.71 -8.12
C ALA A 91 7.69 18.47 -6.88
N THR A 92 7.45 19.50 -6.07
CA THR A 92 6.59 19.42 -4.87
C THR A 92 5.12 19.19 -5.19
N GLU A 93 4.60 19.80 -6.27
CA GLU A 93 3.22 19.61 -6.70
C GLU A 93 3.03 18.21 -7.29
N LEU A 94 3.97 17.79 -8.14
CA LEU A 94 4.04 16.42 -8.67
C LEU A 94 4.10 15.38 -7.55
N ALA A 95 4.90 15.59 -6.51
CA ALA A 95 4.98 14.70 -5.35
C ALA A 95 3.61 14.55 -4.66
N ARG A 96 2.90 15.67 -4.42
CA ARG A 96 1.55 15.64 -3.83
C ARG A 96 0.54 14.93 -4.75
N ASP A 97 0.61 15.19 -6.05
CA ASP A 97 -0.30 14.62 -7.03
C ASP A 97 -0.12 13.10 -7.15
N THR A 98 1.11 12.59 -7.02
CA THR A 98 1.36 11.13 -7.01
C THR A 98 0.69 10.43 -5.82
N VAL A 99 0.80 10.99 -4.61
CA VAL A 99 0.14 10.44 -3.41
C VAL A 99 -1.38 10.51 -3.54
N PHE A 100 -1.92 11.63 -4.04
CA PHE A 100 -3.35 11.76 -4.29
C PHE A 100 -3.85 10.74 -5.32
N ALA A 101 -3.10 10.55 -6.41
CA ALA A 101 -3.40 9.55 -7.42
C ALA A 101 -3.38 8.13 -6.84
N ALA A 102 -2.40 7.80 -5.99
CA ALA A 102 -2.33 6.49 -5.33
C ALA A 102 -3.57 6.22 -4.47
N ILE A 103 -4.00 7.19 -3.65
CA ILE A 103 -5.23 7.09 -2.86
C ILE A 103 -6.44 6.87 -3.76
N MET A 104 -6.57 7.64 -4.85
CA MET A 104 -7.70 7.53 -5.78
C MET A 104 -7.73 6.18 -6.51
N ILE A 105 -6.57 5.67 -6.94
CA ILE A 105 -6.45 4.35 -7.57
C ILE A 105 -6.84 3.25 -6.59
N ILE A 106 -6.35 3.29 -5.35
CA ILE A 106 -6.68 2.27 -4.36
C ILE A 106 -8.17 2.29 -4.02
N LEU A 107 -8.71 3.46 -3.65
CA LEU A 107 -10.07 3.57 -3.14
C LEU A 107 -11.16 3.36 -4.21
N ASN A 108 -10.95 3.89 -5.43
CA ASN A 108 -11.99 3.84 -6.46
C ASN A 108 -11.76 2.69 -7.44
N PHE A 109 -10.52 2.51 -7.90
CA PHE A 109 -10.22 1.54 -8.95
C PHE A 109 -10.01 0.14 -8.37
N ILE A 110 -9.05 -0.04 -7.46
CA ILE A 110 -8.70 -1.37 -6.94
C ILE A 110 -9.83 -1.93 -6.07
N ILE A 111 -10.31 -1.19 -5.07
CA ILE A 111 -11.42 -1.65 -4.22
C ILE A 111 -12.68 -1.87 -5.07
N GLY A 112 -13.01 -0.94 -5.98
CA GLY A 112 -14.17 -1.09 -6.88
C GLY A 112 -14.08 -2.34 -7.76
N LEU A 113 -12.91 -2.60 -8.36
CA LEU A 113 -12.67 -3.79 -9.16
C LEU A 113 -12.79 -5.07 -8.34
N CYS A 114 -12.25 -5.09 -7.12
CA CYS A 114 -12.37 -6.22 -6.19
C CYS A 114 -13.83 -6.50 -5.80
N LEU A 115 -14.64 -5.47 -5.59
CA LEU A 115 -16.06 -5.62 -5.29
C LEU A 115 -16.84 -6.16 -6.49
N VAL A 116 -16.61 -5.62 -7.70
CA VAL A 116 -17.27 -6.10 -8.92
C VAL A 116 -16.87 -7.55 -9.22
N ALA A 117 -15.59 -7.87 -9.17
CA ALA A 117 -15.09 -9.23 -9.41
C ALA A 117 -15.57 -10.22 -8.33
N GLY A 118 -15.66 -9.77 -7.08
CA GLY A 118 -16.17 -10.56 -5.97
C GLY A 118 -17.67 -10.82 -6.06
N ALA A 119 -18.47 -9.79 -6.32
CA ALA A 119 -19.92 -9.89 -6.51
C ALA A 119 -20.29 -10.78 -7.70
N ALA A 120 -19.52 -10.70 -8.79
CA ALA A 120 -19.72 -11.56 -9.97
C ALA A 120 -19.56 -13.07 -9.67
N ARG A 121 -18.83 -13.43 -8.60
CA ARG A 121 -18.60 -14.84 -8.21
C ARG A 121 -19.34 -15.28 -6.95
N HIS A 122 -19.52 -14.40 -5.97
CA HIS A 122 -19.95 -14.77 -4.62
C HIS A 122 -21.31 -14.19 -4.18
N VAL A 123 -21.97 -13.35 -4.99
CA VAL A 123 -23.23 -12.64 -4.69
C VAL A 123 -23.13 -11.70 -3.47
N GLU A 124 -22.75 -12.21 -2.30
CA GLU A 124 -22.45 -11.49 -1.08
C GLU A 124 -21.00 -11.75 -0.63
N GLN A 125 -20.21 -10.70 -0.40
CA GLN A 125 -18.85 -10.80 0.12
C GLN A 125 -18.86 -10.61 1.65
N ARG A 126 -18.20 -11.53 2.37
CA ARG A 126 -18.00 -11.40 3.82
C ARG A 126 -16.68 -10.69 4.10
N PHE A 127 -16.73 -9.61 4.88
CA PHE A 127 -15.55 -8.87 5.33
C PHE A 127 -15.77 -8.32 6.74
N THR A 128 -14.69 -8.13 7.49
CA THR A 128 -14.74 -7.56 8.84
C THR A 128 -14.89 -6.04 8.77
N LEU A 129 -16.11 -5.55 9.04
CA LEU A 129 -16.42 -4.11 9.01
C LEU A 129 -15.54 -3.29 9.98
N THR A 130 -15.16 -3.88 11.11
CA THR A 130 -14.35 -3.23 12.13
C THR A 130 -12.94 -2.93 11.64
N GLY A 131 -12.29 -3.89 10.97
CA GLY A 131 -10.94 -3.70 10.41
C GLY A 131 -10.93 -2.71 9.26
N MET A 132 -11.92 -2.82 8.37
CA MET A 132 -12.07 -1.90 7.23
C MET A 132 -12.32 -0.45 7.68
N SER A 133 -13.27 -0.23 8.59
CA SER A 133 -13.59 1.11 9.08
C SER A 133 -12.42 1.74 9.85
N ALA A 134 -11.66 0.95 10.62
CA ALA A 134 -10.44 1.42 11.26
C ALA A 134 -9.38 1.86 10.24
N ALA A 135 -9.13 1.06 9.20
CA ALA A 135 -8.16 1.41 8.16
C ALA A 135 -8.58 2.66 7.37
N LEU A 136 -9.84 2.74 6.94
CA LEU A 136 -10.37 3.91 6.23
C LEU A 136 -10.39 5.16 7.10
N GLY A 137 -10.67 5.03 8.40
CA GLY A 137 -10.65 6.15 9.35
C GLY A 137 -9.26 6.77 9.49
N VAL A 138 -8.23 5.93 9.68
CA VAL A 138 -6.83 6.40 9.76
C VAL A 138 -6.38 7.01 8.44
N LEU A 139 -6.67 6.35 7.31
CA LEU A 139 -6.38 6.89 5.97
C LEU A 139 -7.02 8.26 5.76
N THR A 140 -8.29 8.42 6.14
CA THR A 140 -9.02 9.69 6.02
C THR A 140 -8.37 10.78 6.87
N ALA A 141 -8.08 10.48 8.14
CA ALA A 141 -7.42 11.43 9.03
C ALA A 141 -6.06 11.88 8.47
N MET A 142 -5.25 10.95 7.99
CA MET A 142 -3.95 11.27 7.39
C MET A 142 -4.09 12.05 6.09
N ALA A 143 -5.00 11.66 5.19
CA ALA A 143 -5.23 12.38 3.94
C ALA A 143 -5.71 13.82 4.17
N VAL A 144 -6.61 14.03 5.14
CA VAL A 144 -7.07 15.38 5.52
C VAL A 144 -5.90 16.20 6.05
N LEU A 145 -5.12 15.66 6.99
CA LEU A 145 -3.98 16.36 7.59
C LEU A 145 -2.87 16.65 6.59
N SER A 146 -2.58 15.75 5.65
CA SER A 146 -1.44 15.89 4.75
C SER A 146 -1.78 16.61 3.44
N LEU A 147 -3.00 16.45 2.90
CA LEU A 147 -3.36 16.91 1.56
C LEU A 147 -4.40 18.04 1.56
N ILE A 148 -5.33 18.05 2.50
CA ILE A 148 -6.46 19.01 2.50
C ILE A 148 -6.15 20.23 3.35
N LEU A 149 -5.76 20.02 4.61
CA LEU A 149 -5.51 21.08 5.59
C LEU A 149 -4.45 22.13 5.17
N PRO A 150 -3.38 21.83 4.40
CA PRO A 150 -2.45 22.87 3.95
C PRO A 150 -3.11 23.97 3.10
N ASN A 151 -4.26 23.67 2.45
CA ASN A 151 -5.00 24.65 1.65
C ASN A 151 -5.79 25.65 2.48
N TYR A 152 -5.96 25.39 3.79
CA TYR A 152 -6.78 26.18 4.70
C TYR A 152 -5.96 26.87 5.79
N THR A 153 -4.63 26.77 5.77
CA THR A 153 -3.75 27.47 6.71
C THR A 153 -3.39 28.86 6.21
N SER A 154 -3.52 29.87 7.07
CA SER A 154 -3.19 31.27 6.73
C SER A 154 -1.73 31.67 7.02
N SER A 155 -0.91 30.74 7.52
CA SER A 155 0.43 31.03 8.03
C SER A 155 1.50 31.19 6.94
N THR A 156 1.25 30.71 5.72
CA THR A 156 2.12 30.87 4.55
C THR A 156 1.27 31.14 3.31
N SER A 157 1.83 31.84 2.33
CA SER A 157 1.17 32.04 1.04
C SER A 157 1.22 30.77 0.20
N GLY A 158 0.06 30.20 -0.11
CA GLY A 158 -0.07 28.99 -0.92
C GLY A 158 -0.36 27.73 -0.10
N PRO A 159 -0.53 26.57 -0.76
CA PRO A 159 -0.98 25.33 -0.15
C PRO A 159 0.16 24.57 0.53
N THR A 160 0.84 25.24 1.47
CA THR A 160 2.01 24.72 2.19
C THR A 160 1.86 24.95 3.68
N TYR A 161 2.56 24.15 4.47
CA TYR A 161 2.66 24.38 5.91
C TYR A 161 3.83 25.29 6.26
N ALA A 162 3.64 26.13 7.29
CA ALA A 162 4.76 26.71 8.00
C ALA A 162 5.59 25.59 8.68
N THR A 163 6.89 25.80 8.89
CA THR A 163 7.79 24.78 9.45
C THR A 163 7.27 24.15 10.75
N SER A 164 6.71 24.95 11.66
CA SER A 164 6.13 24.46 12.92
C SER A 164 4.89 23.59 12.71
N GLN A 165 4.02 23.96 11.77
CA GLN A 165 2.83 23.18 11.39
C GLN A 165 3.24 21.86 10.73
N LEU A 166 4.26 21.89 9.86
CA LEU A 166 4.78 20.70 9.20
C LEU A 166 5.30 19.69 10.22
N VAL A 167 6.13 20.12 11.17
CA VAL A 167 6.64 19.26 12.24
C VAL A 167 5.51 18.68 13.08
N PHE A 168 4.53 19.50 13.47
CA PHE A 168 3.37 19.05 14.22
C PHE A 168 2.57 17.98 13.45
N VAL A 169 2.22 18.26 12.18
CA VAL A 169 1.47 17.33 11.33
C VAL A 169 2.25 16.04 11.10
N ALA A 170 3.57 16.11 10.91
CA ALA A 170 4.43 14.93 10.76
C ALA A 170 4.41 14.05 12.02
N VAL A 171 4.53 14.64 13.22
CA VAL A 171 4.48 13.90 14.49
C VAL A 171 3.11 13.25 14.70
N VAL A 172 2.02 14.00 14.49
CA VAL A 172 0.65 13.47 14.64
C VAL A 172 0.40 12.33 13.63
N SER A 173 0.82 12.51 12.39
CA SER A 173 0.75 11.49 11.34
C SER A 173 1.48 10.21 11.73
N LEU A 174 2.69 10.34 12.28
CA LEU A 174 3.47 9.20 12.77
C LEU A 174 2.77 8.48 13.93
N ILE A 175 2.17 9.23 14.86
CA ILE A 175 1.41 8.65 15.99
C ILE A 175 0.16 7.91 15.49
N LEU A 176 -0.59 8.50 14.55
CA LEU A 176 -1.77 7.87 13.95
C LEU A 176 -1.41 6.56 13.26
N TYR A 177 -0.39 6.57 12.40
CA TYR A 177 0.08 5.38 11.71
C TYR A 177 0.65 4.34 12.70
N GLY A 178 1.49 4.75 13.65
CA GLY A 178 2.03 3.85 14.67
C GLY A 178 0.95 3.18 15.51
N THR A 179 -0.10 3.91 15.88
CA THR A 179 -1.27 3.37 16.59
C THR A 179 -2.01 2.36 15.72
N PHE A 180 -2.22 2.67 14.43
CA PHE A 180 -2.83 1.74 13.48
C PHE A 180 -2.05 0.44 13.36
N ILE A 181 -0.72 0.51 13.26
CA ILE A 181 0.17 -0.66 13.22
C ILE A 181 0.06 -1.49 14.51
N LEU A 182 0.01 -0.86 15.68
CA LEU A 182 -0.14 -1.54 16.97
C LEU A 182 -1.49 -2.27 17.08
N VAL A 183 -2.56 -1.63 16.60
CA VAL A 183 -3.90 -2.23 16.57
C VAL A 183 -3.95 -3.42 15.61
N GLN A 184 -3.34 -3.29 14.42
CA GLN A 184 -3.28 -4.35 13.41
C GLN A 184 -2.41 -5.55 13.85
N THR A 185 -1.33 -5.32 14.60
CA THR A 185 -0.37 -6.39 14.96
C THR A 185 -0.65 -7.07 16.29
N VAL A 186 -1.06 -6.31 17.31
CA VAL A 186 -1.14 -6.82 18.68
C VAL A 186 -2.55 -6.78 19.22
N ARG A 187 -3.19 -5.60 19.23
CA ARG A 187 -4.34 -5.37 20.12
C ARG A 187 -5.67 -5.88 19.59
N HIS A 188 -5.89 -5.86 18.27
CA HIS A 188 -7.13 -6.36 17.66
C HIS A 188 -6.85 -7.04 16.32
N ARG A 189 -5.84 -7.92 16.31
CA ARG A 189 -5.45 -8.70 15.13
C ARG A 189 -6.65 -9.41 14.48
N ASP A 190 -7.58 -9.92 15.30
CA ASP A 190 -8.76 -10.66 14.84
C ASP A 190 -9.72 -9.80 13.99
N TYR A 191 -9.62 -8.47 14.04
CA TYR A 191 -10.38 -7.59 13.13
C TYR A 191 -9.81 -7.56 11.72
N PHE A 192 -8.57 -7.99 11.52
CA PHE A 192 -7.85 -7.95 10.25
C PHE A 192 -7.58 -9.33 9.66
N LEU A 193 -7.83 -10.39 10.40
CA LEU A 193 -7.83 -11.75 9.88
C LEU A 193 -9.22 -12.13 9.36
N PRO A 194 -9.32 -13.00 8.34
CA PRO A 194 -10.58 -13.63 8.01
C PRO A 194 -11.15 -14.30 9.27
N ALA A 195 -12.44 -14.12 9.54
CA ALA A 195 -13.12 -14.95 10.52
C ALA A 195 -12.87 -16.41 10.11
N SER A 196 -12.31 -17.22 11.01
CA SER A 196 -12.34 -18.67 10.81
C SER A 196 -13.79 -19.03 10.56
N ASP A 197 -14.08 -19.68 9.44
CA ASP A 197 -15.37 -20.33 9.25
C ASP A 197 -15.48 -21.38 10.37
N ASP A 198 -16.08 -20.99 11.51
CA ASP A 198 -16.81 -21.90 12.37
C ASP A 198 -18.00 -22.37 11.53
N HIS A 199 -17.72 -23.33 10.65
CA HIS A 199 -18.70 -24.35 10.33
C HIS A 199 -18.94 -25.14 11.62
N ASP A 200 -19.92 -24.69 12.41
CA ASP A 200 -20.68 -25.35 13.49
C ASP A 200 -21.09 -24.22 14.47
N ASP A 201 -22.35 -23.83 14.67
CA ASP A 201 -23.52 -24.63 14.98
C ASP A 201 -24.79 -23.92 14.48
N HIS A 202 -25.40 -24.45 13.42
CA HIS A 202 -26.85 -24.34 13.34
C HIS A 202 -27.41 -25.03 14.59
N ALA A 203 -28.10 -24.28 15.45
CA ALA A 203 -28.87 -24.86 16.54
C ALA A 203 -29.68 -26.05 16.00
N ALA A 204 -29.51 -27.22 16.64
CA ALA A 204 -30.17 -28.45 16.22
C ALA A 204 -31.68 -28.20 16.05
N PRO A 205 -32.31 -28.71 14.96
CA PRO A 205 -33.74 -28.53 14.77
C PRO A 205 -34.49 -29.08 15.98
N PRO A 206 -35.53 -28.38 16.47
CA PRO A 206 -36.22 -28.78 17.70
C PRO A 206 -36.79 -30.19 17.54
N SER A 207 -36.53 -31.04 18.55
CA SER A 207 -37.04 -32.42 18.55
C SER A 207 -38.58 -32.42 18.56
N THR A 208 -39.20 -33.28 17.75
CA THR A 208 -40.66 -33.49 17.61
C THR A 208 -41.35 -34.07 18.87
N ARG A 209 -40.76 -33.93 20.05
CA ARG A 209 -41.35 -34.35 21.34
C ARG A 209 -42.13 -33.26 22.08
N ALA A 210 -42.35 -32.10 21.46
CA ALA A 210 -43.15 -31.01 22.02
C ALA A 210 -44.41 -30.67 21.20
N THR A 211 -45.01 -31.68 20.56
CA THR A 211 -46.38 -31.63 20.04
C THR A 211 -47.11 -32.88 20.48
N GLY A 212 -47.54 -32.88 21.73
CA GLY A 212 -48.54 -33.79 22.29
C GLY A 212 -49.63 -32.95 22.94
#